data_AF-A0A9W8UUN2-F1
#
_entry.id   AF-A0A9W8UUN2-F1
#
_cell.length_a   1.000
_cell.length_b   1.000
_cell.length_c   1.000
_cell.angle_alpha   90.00
_cell.angle_beta   90.00
_cell.angle_gamma   90.00
#
_symmetry.space_group_name_H-M   'P 1'
#
loop_
_entity.id
_entity.type
_entity.pdbx_description
1 polymer ?
#
loop_
_entity_poly.entity_id
_entity_poly.type
_entity_poly.pdbx_seq_one_letter_code
_entity_poly.pdbx_strand_id
1 'polypeptide(L)'
;MDLLPQLQGRSGFRVEVPFLEDARFSYHGDGVEGFPGRYDFEFAKLHDLQTGWLASKYFQSCLFFGTLVEIFKVYNIKILRDDFVSRAANGHATITTKCLRDYIAAWIVSASREYPGILDRSKHHSTAREVGDKVGSVAGHAVAPLIRVARRDTTPIPSAMTVLHNKRQLWNEGREKARARAASIWRVLDTAATTLRNLGPISRGIDAAVWDSVLVLCTTLQTAAFFIYRAIPLDAPVTFTVPFNTLPARLSSQFFLEDGWCPREVKIISDLVEGDHCALLLCAQLDRHHNLDHSKCNAGKCEAYQVDPDTYRTQHHQDCHGCDFLGFDGFDSEDPARSKLVETIMCDQSRLSSPRPTPMAAYHEGQLRLVPVSVRQLFGHPFVAISHVWADGLGNADANALPRCQLERIQIRAKD
;
A
#
# COMPACT_ATOMS: atom_id res chain seq x y z
N MET A 1 -8.10 12.06 1.41
CA MET A 1 -7.27 11.44 0.35
C MET A 1 -8.08 10.36 -0.38
N ASP A 2 -8.74 10.70 -1.49
CA ASP A 2 -9.73 9.83 -2.14
C ASP A 2 -9.16 8.81 -3.13
N LEU A 3 -7.85 8.90 -3.43
CA LEU A 3 -7.18 7.97 -4.34
C LEU A 3 -7.06 6.54 -3.76
N LEU A 4 -7.07 6.41 -2.43
CA LEU A 4 -6.95 5.12 -1.75
C LEU A 4 -8.33 4.47 -1.65
N PRO A 5 -8.45 3.15 -1.88
CA PRO A 5 -9.71 2.45 -1.74
C PRO A 5 -10.19 2.53 -0.28
N GLN A 6 -11.51 2.65 -0.13
CA GLN A 6 -12.16 2.54 1.17
C GLN A 6 -12.51 1.06 1.42
N LEU A 7 -11.82 0.43 2.37
CA LEU A 7 -12.05 -0.99 2.69
C LEU A 7 -13.25 -1.19 3.63
N GLN A 8 -13.62 -0.16 4.38
CA GLN A 8 -14.78 -0.18 5.26
C GLN A 8 -15.80 0.90 4.87
N GLY A 9 -17.08 0.57 4.99
CA GLY A 9 -18.18 1.54 4.88
C GLY A 9 -18.39 2.39 6.14
N ARG A 10 -17.45 2.37 7.11
CA ARG A 10 -17.58 3.13 8.36
C ARG A 10 -17.43 4.64 8.09
N SER A 11 -18.42 5.42 8.51
CA SER A 11 -18.34 6.88 8.58
C SER A 11 -17.35 7.28 9.68
N GLY A 12 -16.09 7.53 9.33
CA GLY A 12 -15.09 7.97 10.30
C GLY A 12 -13.65 7.87 9.80
N PHE A 13 -13.34 6.89 8.95
CA PHE A 13 -11.99 6.73 8.41
C PHE A 13 -11.63 7.72 7.27
N ARG A 14 -12.50 8.71 7.02
CA ARG A 14 -12.22 9.66 5.94
C ARG A 14 -11.37 10.79 6.49
N VAL A 15 -10.06 10.72 6.24
CA VAL A 15 -9.16 11.84 6.51
C VAL A 15 -9.57 13.02 5.64
N GLU A 16 -10.31 13.95 6.23
CA GLU A 16 -10.63 15.23 5.63
C GLU A 16 -9.46 16.17 5.83
N VAL A 17 -8.84 16.54 4.71
CA VAL A 17 -7.70 17.45 4.70
C VAL A 17 -8.24 18.82 4.32
N PRO A 18 -8.16 19.83 5.18
CA PRO A 18 -8.70 21.16 4.87
C PRO A 18 -7.93 21.78 3.70
N PHE A 19 -8.62 22.48 2.81
CA PHE A 19 -7.98 23.30 1.79
C PHE A 19 -7.60 24.66 2.38
N LEU A 20 -6.30 24.90 2.47
CA LEU A 20 -5.70 26.04 3.16
C LEU A 20 -5.32 27.13 2.16
N GLU A 21 -6.32 27.79 1.60
CA GLU A 21 -6.10 28.82 0.60
C GLU A 21 -5.41 30.05 1.20
N ASP A 22 -4.32 30.46 0.56
CA ASP A 22 -3.66 31.73 0.82
C ASP A 22 -2.97 32.20 -0.46
N ALA A 23 -3.47 33.29 -1.06
CA ALA A 23 -2.96 33.80 -2.33
C ALA A 23 -1.46 34.10 -2.27
N ARG A 24 -0.93 34.48 -1.08
CA ARG A 24 0.48 34.76 -0.83
C ARG A 24 1.39 33.56 -1.10
N PHE A 25 0.89 32.35 -0.90
CA PHE A 25 1.69 31.12 -1.06
C PHE A 25 1.37 30.37 -2.35
N SER A 26 0.63 30.98 -3.27
CA SER A 26 0.30 30.36 -4.54
C SER A 26 1.57 29.93 -5.27
N TYR A 27 1.63 28.66 -5.68
CA TYR A 27 2.80 28.15 -6.38
C TYR A 27 2.78 28.62 -7.84
N HIS A 28 3.81 29.36 -8.25
CA HIS A 28 3.90 29.99 -9.58
C HIS A 28 4.71 29.18 -10.61
N GLY A 29 5.28 28.03 -10.23
CA GLY A 29 5.94 27.12 -11.19
C GLY A 29 7.38 27.50 -11.55
N ASP A 30 8.07 28.33 -10.76
CA ASP A 30 9.45 28.77 -11.07
C ASP A 30 10.54 27.76 -10.64
N GLY A 31 10.20 26.47 -10.49
CA GLY A 31 11.15 25.40 -10.16
C GLY A 31 11.27 25.06 -8.66
N VAL A 32 11.79 23.85 -8.41
CA VAL A 32 11.87 23.20 -7.09
C VAL A 32 12.95 23.77 -6.17
N GLU A 33 14.02 24.35 -6.69
CA GLU A 33 15.14 24.81 -5.84
C GLU A 33 14.75 25.98 -4.92
N GLY A 34 13.74 26.76 -5.31
CA GLY A 34 13.18 27.82 -4.49
C GLY A 34 12.15 27.35 -3.44
N PHE A 35 11.86 26.04 -3.34
CA PHE A 35 10.84 25.54 -2.40
C PHE A 35 11.06 25.96 -0.95
N PRO A 36 12.29 25.94 -0.41
CA PRO A 36 12.56 26.45 0.93
C PRO A 36 13.01 27.92 0.92
N GLY A 37 13.62 28.41 -0.17
CA GLY A 37 14.28 29.72 -0.22
C GLY A 37 13.41 30.90 -0.70
N ARG A 38 12.19 30.66 -1.19
CA ARG A 38 11.30 31.73 -1.68
C ARG A 38 10.64 32.55 -0.58
N TYR A 39 10.57 31.99 0.62
CA TYR A 39 10.01 32.67 1.77
C TYR A 39 10.98 32.50 2.93
N ASP A 40 11.49 33.63 3.40
CA ASP A 40 12.36 33.81 4.57
C ASP A 40 11.58 33.53 5.87
N PHE A 41 10.88 32.39 5.91
CA PHE A 41 10.18 31.93 7.09
C PHE A 41 11.25 31.40 8.05
N GLU A 42 11.66 32.25 8.99
CA GLU A 42 12.36 31.80 10.18
C GLU A 42 11.46 30.77 10.88
N PHE A 43 11.75 29.48 10.66
CA PHE A 43 11.13 28.36 11.37
C PHE A 43 11.30 28.43 12.90
N ALA A 44 12.08 29.40 13.39
CA ALA A 44 12.53 29.54 14.78
C ALA A 44 11.46 30.03 15.79
N LYS A 45 10.20 30.27 15.39
CA LYS A 45 9.15 30.79 16.31
C LYS A 45 7.81 30.06 16.22
N LEU A 46 7.81 28.75 15.98
CA LEU A 46 6.60 27.91 15.88
C LEU A 46 6.08 27.46 17.27
N HIS A 47 5.63 28.41 18.09
CA HIS A 47 5.10 28.14 19.44
C HIS A 47 3.61 28.50 19.65
N ASP A 48 2.90 29.06 18.66
CA ASP A 48 1.48 29.45 18.78
C ASP A 48 0.59 28.91 17.64
N LEU A 49 -0.69 28.66 17.92
CA LEU A 49 -1.70 28.08 17.01
C LEU A 49 -1.85 28.86 15.70
N GLN A 50 -1.78 30.20 15.74
CA GLN A 50 -1.81 31.04 14.53
C GLN A 50 -0.61 30.81 13.62
N THR A 51 0.58 30.57 14.20
CA THR A 51 1.80 30.25 13.42
C THR A 51 1.73 28.86 12.79
N GLY A 52 1.04 27.92 13.44
CA GLY A 52 0.84 26.56 12.92
C GLY A 52 -0.07 26.49 11.68
N TRP A 53 -1.18 27.24 11.68
CA TRP A 53 -2.07 27.31 10.50
C TRP A 53 -1.37 27.96 9.29
N LEU A 54 -0.56 28.98 9.53
CA LEU A 54 0.22 29.65 8.49
C LEU A 54 1.29 28.72 7.90
N ALA A 55 1.98 27.96 8.76
CA ALA A 55 2.91 26.92 8.31
C ALA A 55 2.20 25.84 7.50
N SER A 56 0.99 25.43 7.91
CA SER A 56 0.19 24.44 7.19
C SER A 56 -0.23 24.93 5.79
N LYS A 57 -0.62 26.22 5.66
CA LYS A 57 -0.93 26.86 4.38
C LYS A 57 0.28 26.86 3.43
N TYR A 58 1.44 27.28 3.93
CA TYR A 58 2.69 27.27 3.18
C TYR A 58 3.03 25.84 2.74
N PHE A 59 3.02 24.91 3.69
CA PHE A 59 3.35 23.52 3.47
C PHE A 59 2.45 22.86 2.44
N GLN A 60 1.13 23.08 2.51
CA GLN A 60 0.21 22.57 1.50
C GLN A 60 0.45 23.19 0.13
N SER A 61 0.65 24.51 0.05
CA SER A 61 0.86 25.19 -1.24
C SER A 61 2.17 24.77 -1.91
N CYS A 62 3.24 24.67 -1.13
CA CYS A 62 4.52 24.19 -1.60
C CYS A 62 4.47 22.68 -1.84
N LEU A 63 4.42 21.85 -0.80
CA LEU A 63 4.68 20.41 -0.92
C LEU A 63 3.52 19.59 -1.49
N PHE A 64 2.27 20.02 -1.31
CA PHE A 64 1.17 19.32 -1.97
C PHE A 64 1.06 19.77 -3.44
N PHE A 65 0.79 21.05 -3.68
CA PHE A 65 0.54 21.55 -5.03
C PHE A 65 1.81 21.74 -5.86
N GLY A 66 2.89 22.28 -5.28
CA GLY A 66 4.14 22.48 -6.00
C GLY A 66 4.77 21.17 -6.48
N THR A 67 4.72 20.10 -5.68
CA THR A 67 5.22 18.78 -6.10
C THR A 67 4.41 18.21 -7.27
N LEU A 68 3.08 18.33 -7.24
CA LEU A 68 2.22 17.99 -8.38
C LEU A 68 2.63 18.77 -9.63
N VAL A 69 2.67 20.10 -9.53
CA VAL A 69 2.98 20.99 -10.66
C VAL A 69 4.33 20.62 -11.27
N GLU A 70 5.38 20.48 -10.46
CA GLU A 70 6.73 20.25 -10.97
C GLU A 70 6.90 18.86 -11.60
N ILE A 71 6.30 17.81 -11.04
CA ILE A 71 6.36 16.46 -11.63
C ILE A 71 5.63 16.42 -12.98
N PHE A 72 4.39 16.91 -13.03
CA PHE A 72 3.58 16.83 -14.24
C PHE A 72 4.06 17.79 -15.34
N LYS A 73 4.68 18.92 -14.97
CA LYS A 73 5.34 19.86 -15.89
C LYS A 73 6.47 19.20 -16.71
N VAL A 74 7.12 18.15 -16.21
CA VAL A 74 8.17 17.41 -16.95
C VAL A 74 7.66 16.88 -18.30
N TYR A 75 6.37 16.51 -18.39
CA TYR A 75 5.70 16.09 -19.61
C TYR A 75 4.74 17.14 -20.18
N ASN A 76 4.87 18.41 -19.79
CA ASN A 76 3.96 19.50 -20.17
C ASN A 76 2.49 19.23 -19.80
N ILE A 77 2.25 18.45 -18.75
CA ILE A 77 0.90 18.20 -18.23
C ILE A 77 0.59 19.31 -17.23
N LYS A 78 -0.36 20.18 -17.57
CA LYS A 78 -0.76 21.31 -16.72
C LYS A 78 -1.71 20.84 -15.62
N ILE A 79 -1.31 21.01 -14.37
CA ILE A 79 -2.17 20.75 -13.21
C ILE A 79 -3.17 21.90 -13.05
N LEU A 80 -4.45 21.56 -12.96
CA LEU A 80 -5.51 22.49 -12.55
C LEU A 80 -5.72 22.34 -11.04
N ARG A 81 -5.54 23.43 -10.29
CA ARG A 81 -5.65 23.42 -8.82
C ARG A 81 -7.02 22.95 -8.34
N ASP A 82 -8.07 23.38 -9.03
CA ASP A 82 -9.46 23.06 -8.67
C ASP A 82 -9.78 21.56 -8.81
N ASP A 83 -9.03 20.80 -9.62
CA ASP A 83 -9.19 19.33 -9.71
C ASP A 83 -8.82 18.62 -8.40
N PHE A 84 -8.10 19.31 -7.52
CA PHE A 84 -7.64 18.80 -6.22
C PHE A 84 -8.34 19.49 -5.03
N VAL A 85 -9.40 20.25 -5.27
CA VAL A 85 -10.18 20.94 -4.23
C VAL A 85 -11.66 20.58 -4.36
N SER A 86 -12.22 19.99 -3.31
CA SER A 86 -13.66 19.75 -3.18
C SER A 86 -14.29 20.87 -2.35
N ARG A 87 -15.31 21.55 -2.89
CA ARG A 87 -16.02 22.62 -2.19
C ARG A 87 -17.43 22.15 -1.82
N ALA A 88 -17.73 22.15 -0.53
CA ALA A 88 -19.07 21.86 -0.01
C ALA A 88 -19.97 23.09 -0.12
N ALA A 89 -21.30 22.86 -0.12
CA ALA A 89 -22.30 23.92 -0.25
C ALA A 89 -22.25 24.97 0.88
N ASN A 90 -21.70 24.61 2.04
CA ASN A 90 -21.49 25.50 3.19
C ASN A 90 -20.22 26.36 3.07
N GLY A 91 -19.52 26.33 1.93
CA GLY A 91 -18.27 27.07 1.71
C GLY A 91 -17.02 26.38 2.26
N HIS A 92 -17.15 25.23 2.94
CA HIS A 92 -16.01 24.46 3.42
C HIS A 92 -15.29 23.80 2.23
N ALA A 93 -13.97 23.95 2.15
CA ALA A 93 -13.16 23.39 1.07
C ALA A 93 -12.15 22.38 1.63
N THR A 94 -12.03 21.23 0.98
CA THR A 94 -11.12 20.15 1.35
C THR A 94 -10.27 19.72 0.16
N ILE A 95 -9.09 19.17 0.45
CA ILE A 95 -8.25 18.56 -0.57
C ILE A 95 -8.88 17.23 -1.03
N THR A 96 -8.92 17.04 -2.34
CA THR A 96 -9.31 15.78 -2.97
C THR A 96 -8.19 15.29 -3.90
N THR A 97 -8.11 13.97 -4.08
CA THR A 97 -7.16 13.35 -5.01
C THR A 97 -7.86 12.49 -6.07
N LYS A 98 -9.17 12.69 -6.28
CA LYS A 98 -9.98 11.92 -7.24
C LYS A 98 -9.41 11.95 -8.67
N CYS A 99 -8.95 13.13 -9.13
CA CYS A 99 -8.41 13.31 -10.47
C CYS A 99 -6.96 12.84 -10.62
N LEU A 100 -6.24 12.52 -9.52
CA LEU A 100 -4.82 12.17 -9.58
C LEU A 100 -4.56 10.95 -10.47
N ARG A 101 -5.49 9.99 -10.48
CA ARG A 101 -5.40 8.79 -11.33
C ARG A 101 -5.32 9.16 -12.81
N ASP A 102 -6.09 10.16 -13.25
CA ASP A 102 -6.13 10.60 -14.64
C ASP A 102 -4.87 11.37 -15.03
N TYR A 103 -4.30 12.14 -14.11
CA TYR A 103 -3.00 12.76 -14.30
C TYR A 103 -1.87 11.73 -14.42
N ILE A 104 -1.84 10.71 -13.55
CA ILE A 104 -0.87 9.60 -13.63
C ILE A 104 -1.04 8.82 -14.93
N ALA A 105 -2.28 8.59 -15.36
CA ALA A 105 -2.60 7.99 -16.66
C ALA A 105 -1.98 8.78 -17.83
N ALA A 106 -2.19 10.10 -17.84
CA ALA A 106 -1.60 10.98 -18.85
C ALA A 106 -0.06 10.93 -18.83
N TRP A 107 0.55 10.85 -17.64
CA TRP A 107 2.00 10.68 -17.50
C TRP A 107 2.48 9.34 -18.09
N ILE A 108 1.83 8.21 -17.79
CA ILE A 108 2.15 6.90 -18.37
C ILE A 108 2.10 6.96 -19.90
N VAL A 109 1.02 7.53 -20.46
CA VAL A 109 0.88 7.68 -21.92
C VAL A 109 2.00 8.54 -22.50
N SER A 110 2.32 9.67 -21.86
CA SER A 110 3.35 10.59 -22.34
C SER A 110 4.75 9.97 -22.30
N ALA A 111 5.09 9.29 -21.20
CA ALA A 111 6.36 8.57 -21.06
C ALA A 111 6.48 7.42 -22.07
N SER A 112 5.41 6.66 -22.30
CA SER A 112 5.41 5.57 -23.28
C SER A 112 5.56 6.03 -24.74
N ARG A 113 5.07 7.22 -25.08
CA ARG A 113 5.28 7.84 -26.40
C ARG A 113 6.72 8.30 -26.60
N GLU A 114 7.37 8.78 -25.54
CA GLU A 114 8.78 9.19 -25.57
C GLU A 114 9.72 7.98 -25.66
N TYR A 115 9.43 6.91 -24.91
CA TYR A 115 10.17 5.65 -24.97
C TYR A 115 9.25 4.45 -24.73
N PRO A 116 8.87 3.71 -25.80
CA PRO A 116 7.98 2.55 -25.69
C PRO A 116 8.53 1.43 -24.79
N GLY A 117 9.86 1.35 -24.64
CA GLY A 117 10.53 0.38 -23.79
C GLY A 117 10.16 0.46 -22.29
N ILE A 118 9.51 1.54 -21.86
CA ILE A 118 8.91 1.66 -20.51
C ILE A 118 7.78 0.63 -20.28
N LEU A 119 7.04 0.26 -21.33
CA LEU A 119 5.90 -0.67 -21.25
C LEU A 119 6.23 -2.12 -21.64
N ASP A 120 7.49 -2.43 -21.97
CA ASP A 120 7.94 -3.68 -22.61
C ASP A 120 7.90 -4.93 -21.70
N ARG A 121 7.34 -4.83 -20.49
CA ARG A 121 6.95 -6.00 -19.68
C ARG A 121 5.44 -6.21 -19.78
N SER A 122 5.07 -7.30 -20.46
CA SER A 122 3.73 -7.75 -20.91
C SER A 122 2.52 -7.46 -20.01
N LYS A 123 2.67 -7.36 -18.68
CA LYS A 123 1.55 -7.06 -17.77
C LYS A 123 1.03 -5.62 -17.85
N HIS A 124 1.85 -4.62 -18.15
CA HIS A 124 1.42 -3.20 -18.10
C HIS A 124 0.95 -2.62 -19.42
N HIS A 125 1.20 -3.32 -20.55
CA HIS A 125 0.64 -2.93 -21.84
C HIS A 125 -0.90 -2.99 -21.81
N SER A 126 -1.49 -3.95 -21.09
CA SER A 126 -2.94 -4.08 -20.94
C SER A 126 -3.54 -2.93 -20.10
N THR A 127 -2.94 -2.61 -18.95
CA THR A 127 -3.39 -1.51 -18.06
C THR A 127 -3.17 -0.14 -18.69
N ALA A 128 -2.03 0.11 -19.34
CA ALA A 128 -1.78 1.37 -20.04
C ALA A 128 -2.71 1.56 -21.24
N ARG A 129 -3.08 0.47 -21.92
CA ARG A 129 -4.09 0.48 -22.99
C ARG A 129 -5.49 0.73 -22.46
N GLU A 130 -5.91 0.03 -21.41
CA GLU A 130 -7.23 0.24 -20.77
C GLU A 130 -7.37 1.67 -20.20
N VAL A 131 -6.29 2.22 -19.63
CA VAL A 131 -6.23 3.59 -19.14
C VAL A 131 -6.19 4.60 -20.29
N GLY A 132 -5.41 4.34 -21.35
CA GLY A 132 -5.39 5.15 -22.57
C GLY A 132 -6.72 5.16 -23.33
N ASP A 133 -7.45 4.04 -23.31
CA ASP A 133 -8.79 3.88 -23.88
C ASP A 133 -9.83 4.62 -23.00
N LYS A 134 -9.65 4.66 -21.67
CA LYS A 134 -10.48 5.45 -20.72
C LYS A 134 -10.20 6.95 -20.74
N VAL A 135 -8.99 7.38 -21.14
CA VAL A 135 -8.65 8.77 -21.51
C VAL A 135 -9.45 9.22 -22.75
N GLY A 136 -10.26 8.35 -23.36
CA GLY A 136 -11.31 8.71 -24.33
C GLY A 136 -12.69 9.04 -23.73
N SER A 137 -12.93 8.85 -22.43
CA SER A 137 -14.21 9.18 -21.79
C SER A 137 -14.18 10.59 -21.19
N VAL A 138 -15.22 11.39 -21.50
CA VAL A 138 -15.66 12.72 -21.02
C VAL A 138 -14.59 13.71 -20.48
N ALA A 139 -13.72 13.35 -19.53
CA ALA A 139 -12.54 14.14 -19.15
C ALA A 139 -11.47 14.24 -20.25
N GLY A 140 -11.34 13.20 -21.09
CA GLY A 140 -10.43 13.16 -22.24
C GLY A 140 -10.71 14.19 -23.34
N HIS A 141 -11.95 14.63 -23.46
CA HIS A 141 -12.36 15.63 -24.46
C HIS A 141 -11.85 17.04 -24.13
N ALA A 142 -11.51 17.31 -22.86
CA ALA A 142 -10.93 18.59 -22.46
C ALA A 142 -9.46 18.77 -22.91
N VAL A 143 -8.77 17.67 -23.23
CA VAL A 143 -7.34 17.67 -23.63
C VAL A 143 -7.15 17.38 -25.14
N ALA A 144 -8.20 16.92 -25.81
CA ALA A 144 -8.20 16.58 -27.25
C ALA A 144 -7.79 17.73 -28.21
N PRO A 145 -8.09 19.03 -27.96
CA PRO A 145 -7.74 20.09 -28.92
C PRO A 145 -6.23 20.39 -29.00
N LEU A 146 -5.43 20.01 -28.00
CA LEU A 146 -4.00 20.35 -27.92
C LEU A 146 -3.08 19.33 -28.63
N ILE A 147 -3.64 18.24 -29.19
CA ILE A 147 -2.90 17.21 -29.94
C ILE A 147 -3.21 17.33 -31.45
N ARG A 148 -3.08 18.53 -32.01
CA ARG A 148 -2.95 18.71 -33.46
C ARG A 148 -1.63 19.39 -33.78
N VAL A 149 -0.59 18.59 -33.99
CA VAL A 149 0.63 19.03 -34.68
C VAL A 149 0.82 18.18 -35.94
N ALA A 150 0.65 18.87 -37.07
CA ALA A 150 1.16 18.67 -38.41
C ALA A 150 1.41 17.23 -38.91
N ARG A 151 0.44 16.70 -39.67
CA ARG A 151 0.72 15.73 -40.74
C ARG A 151 0.85 16.48 -42.07
N ARG A 152 2.08 16.56 -42.59
CA ARG A 152 2.56 16.76 -43.99
C ARG A 152 4.06 17.09 -43.84
N ASP A 153 5.02 16.41 -44.45
CA ASP A 153 5.12 15.95 -45.84
C ASP A 153 5.76 14.56 -45.99
N THR A 154 5.46 13.93 -47.12
CA THR A 154 6.00 12.64 -47.58
C THR A 154 7.49 12.72 -47.86
N THR A 155 8.31 12.10 -47.01
CA THR A 155 9.72 11.80 -47.30
C THR A 155 9.87 10.39 -47.91
N PRO A 156 10.90 10.14 -48.75
CA PRO A 156 11.07 8.86 -49.44
C PRO A 156 11.31 7.72 -48.45
N ILE A 157 10.81 6.53 -48.80
CA ILE A 157 10.93 5.31 -47.98
C ILE A 157 12.42 4.93 -47.84
N PRO A 158 13.01 4.95 -46.63
CA PRO A 158 14.42 4.59 -46.43
C PRO A 158 14.63 3.07 -46.58
N SER A 159 15.86 2.66 -46.92
CA SER A 159 16.24 1.24 -46.98
C SER A 159 16.08 0.53 -45.63
N ALA A 160 15.84 -0.78 -45.60
CA ALA A 160 15.58 -1.54 -44.37
C ALA A 160 16.68 -1.39 -43.29
N MET A 161 17.95 -1.28 -43.69
CA MET A 161 19.08 -1.03 -42.78
C MET A 161 19.07 0.41 -42.23
N THR A 162 18.73 1.39 -43.05
CA THR A 162 18.52 2.78 -42.61
C THR A 162 17.33 2.86 -41.67
N VAL A 163 16.24 2.12 -41.93
CA VAL A 163 15.08 2.01 -41.04
C VAL A 163 15.46 1.38 -39.70
N LEU A 164 16.27 0.32 -39.70
CA LEU A 164 16.74 -0.34 -38.47
C LEU A 164 17.72 0.52 -37.66
N HIS A 165 18.67 1.18 -38.32
CA HIS A 165 19.60 2.11 -37.67
C HIS A 165 18.85 3.32 -37.11
N ASN A 166 17.93 3.90 -37.88
CA ASN A 166 17.08 5.00 -37.43
C ASN A 166 16.19 4.54 -36.27
N LYS A 167 15.63 3.33 -36.31
CA LYS A 167 14.87 2.76 -35.19
C LYS A 167 15.74 2.59 -33.95
N ARG A 168 16.96 2.05 -34.07
CA ARG A 168 17.89 1.87 -32.94
C ARG A 168 18.34 3.20 -32.35
N GLN A 169 18.60 4.19 -33.21
CA GLN A 169 18.96 5.54 -32.81
C GLN A 169 17.80 6.24 -32.10
N LEU A 170 16.60 6.24 -32.68
CA LEU A 170 15.38 6.78 -32.06
C LEU A 170 15.07 6.10 -30.72
N TRP A 171 15.33 4.79 -30.62
CA TRP A 171 15.18 4.03 -29.39
C TRP A 171 16.17 4.45 -28.30
N ASN A 172 17.44 4.67 -28.67
CA ASN A 172 18.47 5.16 -27.76
C ASN A 172 18.20 6.61 -27.34
N GLU A 173 17.84 7.49 -28.28
CA GLU A 173 17.47 8.88 -28.00
C GLU A 173 16.24 8.96 -27.09
N GLY A 174 15.22 8.13 -27.32
CA GLY A 174 14.05 8.02 -26.45
C GLY A 174 14.42 7.54 -25.04
N ARG A 175 15.31 6.54 -24.94
CA ARG A 175 15.82 6.04 -23.66
C ARG A 175 16.55 7.13 -22.88
N GLU A 176 17.45 7.88 -23.53
CA GLU A 176 18.21 8.96 -22.88
C GLU A 176 17.30 10.13 -22.45
N LYS A 177 16.31 10.48 -23.27
CA LYS A 177 15.28 11.46 -22.87
C LYS A 177 14.52 10.98 -21.64
N ALA A 178 14.07 9.72 -21.65
CA ALA A 178 13.36 9.13 -20.52
C ALA A 178 14.22 9.08 -19.24
N ARG A 179 15.52 8.81 -19.36
CA ARG A 179 16.49 8.93 -18.24
C ARG A 179 16.57 10.35 -17.70
N ALA A 180 16.67 11.35 -18.58
CA ALA A 180 16.70 12.75 -18.18
C ALA A 180 15.39 13.20 -17.51
N ARG A 181 14.23 12.71 -17.98
CA ARG A 181 12.93 12.93 -17.34
C ARG A 181 12.87 12.28 -15.95
N ALA A 182 13.28 11.02 -15.84
CA ALA A 182 13.35 10.31 -14.57
C ALA A 182 14.25 11.04 -13.56
N ALA A 183 15.43 11.49 -13.97
CA ALA A 183 16.33 12.27 -13.12
C ALA A 183 15.69 13.59 -12.65
N SER A 184 14.95 14.28 -13.52
CA SER A 184 14.25 15.53 -13.15
C SER A 184 13.15 15.28 -12.13
N ILE A 185 12.35 14.22 -12.31
CA ILE A 185 11.28 13.83 -11.38
C ILE A 185 11.86 13.37 -10.04
N TRP A 186 12.96 12.62 -10.08
CA TRP A 186 13.69 12.21 -8.88
C TRP A 186 14.18 13.42 -8.07
N ARG A 187 14.76 14.45 -8.72
CA ARG A 187 15.18 15.68 -8.02
C ARG A 187 14.01 16.38 -7.32
N VAL A 188 12.83 16.40 -7.93
CA VAL A 188 11.62 16.99 -7.31
C VAL A 188 11.25 16.21 -6.05
N LEU A 189 11.19 14.88 -6.13
CA LEU A 189 10.85 14.01 -5.00
C LEU A 189 11.90 14.06 -3.90
N ASP A 190 13.19 14.06 -4.24
CA ASP A 190 14.28 14.15 -3.27
C ASP A 190 14.30 15.51 -2.56
N THR A 191 14.02 16.61 -3.29
CA THR A 191 13.86 17.95 -2.70
C THR A 191 12.69 17.97 -1.73
N ALA A 192 11.54 17.40 -2.11
CA ALA A 192 10.38 17.30 -1.23
C ALA A 192 10.70 16.49 0.04
N ALA A 193 11.37 15.34 -0.12
CA ALA A 193 11.77 14.48 1.00
C ALA A 193 12.78 15.17 1.93
N THR A 194 13.79 15.85 1.37
CA THR A 194 14.77 16.62 2.14
C THR A 194 14.11 17.77 2.89
N THR A 195 13.17 18.47 2.24
CA THR A 195 12.38 19.53 2.89
C THR A 195 11.59 18.95 4.07
N LEU A 196 10.88 17.84 3.87
CA LEU A 196 10.14 17.17 4.94
C LEU A 196 11.04 16.72 6.10
N ARG A 197 12.23 16.18 5.83
CA ARG A 197 13.21 15.79 6.85
C ARG A 197 13.68 16.99 7.67
N ASN A 198 14.02 18.08 7.01
CA ASN A 198 14.46 19.32 7.67
C ASN A 198 13.35 19.94 8.53
N LEU A 199 12.09 19.79 8.10
CA LEU A 199 10.92 20.24 8.85
C LEU A 199 10.57 19.35 10.03
N GLY A 200 10.92 18.06 9.99
CA GLY A 200 10.59 17.04 11.00
C GLY A 200 10.68 17.51 12.46
N PRO A 201 11.80 18.14 12.90
CA PRO A 201 11.96 18.61 14.27
C PRO A 201 10.96 19.69 14.71
N ILE A 202 10.47 20.52 13.78
CA ILE A 202 9.60 21.68 14.05
C ILE A 202 8.15 21.41 13.58
N SER A 203 7.91 20.18 13.14
CA SER A 203 6.75 19.77 12.39
C SER A 203 5.45 19.76 13.23
N ARG A 204 5.55 19.83 14.57
CA ARG A 204 4.41 19.92 15.50
C ARG A 204 3.46 21.10 15.24
N GLY A 205 3.94 22.17 14.61
CA GLY A 205 3.10 23.31 14.21
C GLY A 205 2.24 23.04 12.96
N ILE A 206 2.57 22.03 12.15
CA ILE A 206 1.82 21.71 10.93
C ILE A 206 0.64 20.79 11.28
N ASP A 207 -0.53 21.06 10.70
CA ASP A 207 -1.70 20.19 10.83
C ASP A 207 -1.39 18.75 10.40
N ALA A 208 -1.82 17.77 11.20
CA ALA A 208 -1.48 16.36 10.98
C ALA A 208 -2.10 15.79 9.70
N ALA A 209 -3.31 16.21 9.33
CA ALA A 209 -3.96 15.79 8.09
C ALA A 209 -3.24 16.38 6.88
N VAL A 210 -2.81 17.64 6.96
CA VAL A 210 -1.99 18.27 5.92
C VAL A 210 -0.65 17.56 5.76
N TRP A 211 0.05 17.26 6.85
CA TRP A 211 1.33 16.52 6.83
C TRP A 211 1.19 15.14 6.17
N ASP A 212 0.26 14.31 6.66
CA ASP A 212 0.04 12.96 6.12
C ASP A 212 -0.44 12.99 4.66
N SER A 213 -1.23 14.01 4.27
CA SER A 213 -1.67 14.16 2.87
C SER A 213 -0.51 14.34 1.90
N VAL A 214 0.53 15.09 2.30
CA VAL A 214 1.75 15.28 1.50
C VAL A 214 2.57 14.01 1.47
N LEU A 215 2.73 13.31 2.60
CA LEU A 215 3.43 12.02 2.64
C LEU A 215 2.78 10.99 1.72
N VAL A 216 1.47 10.82 1.80
CA VAL A 216 0.71 9.88 0.96
C VAL A 216 0.79 10.29 -0.52
N LEU A 217 0.66 11.57 -0.85
CA LEU A 217 0.80 12.08 -2.22
C LEU A 217 2.20 11.77 -2.78
N CYS A 218 3.25 12.15 -2.06
CA CYS A 218 4.64 11.95 -2.47
C CYS A 218 4.99 10.47 -2.62
N THR A 219 4.54 9.62 -1.70
CA THR A 219 4.70 8.16 -1.77
C THR A 219 3.98 7.59 -3.00
N THR A 220 2.78 8.09 -3.31
CA THR A 220 2.02 7.72 -4.52
C THR A 220 2.76 8.09 -5.79
N LEU A 221 3.28 9.32 -5.88
CA LEU A 221 4.01 9.81 -7.05
C LEU A 221 5.37 9.10 -7.22
N GLN A 222 6.07 8.82 -6.13
CA GLN A 222 7.28 7.99 -6.14
C GLN A 222 6.98 6.59 -6.68
N THR A 223 5.91 5.95 -6.18
CA THR A 223 5.51 4.62 -6.61
C THR A 223 5.17 4.61 -8.10
N ALA A 224 4.43 5.62 -8.58
CA ALA A 224 4.16 5.80 -10.01
C ALA A 224 5.46 5.93 -10.83
N ALA A 225 6.40 6.78 -10.38
CA ALA A 225 7.70 6.95 -11.03
C ALA A 225 8.50 5.63 -11.08
N PHE A 226 8.54 4.87 -9.98
CA PHE A 226 9.17 3.56 -9.94
C PHE A 226 8.61 2.64 -11.02
N PHE A 227 7.28 2.48 -11.09
CA PHE A 227 6.67 1.59 -12.08
C PHE A 227 6.85 2.06 -13.53
N ILE A 228 6.85 3.37 -13.77
CA ILE A 228 7.09 3.97 -15.09
C ILE A 228 8.55 3.75 -15.52
N TYR A 229 9.53 3.95 -14.63
CA TYR A 229 10.94 3.95 -15.02
C TYR A 229 11.74 2.70 -14.67
N ARG A 230 11.18 1.71 -13.96
CA ARG A 230 11.89 0.47 -13.55
C ARG A 230 12.52 -0.34 -14.69
N ALA A 231 12.04 -0.17 -15.92
CA ALA A 231 12.58 -0.86 -17.10
C ALA A 231 13.83 -0.14 -17.68
N ILE A 232 14.12 1.05 -17.19
CA ILE A 232 15.25 1.87 -17.60
C ILE A 232 16.37 1.68 -16.56
N PRO A 233 17.60 1.35 -16.99
CA PRO A 233 18.75 1.42 -16.09
C PRO A 233 19.00 2.89 -15.77
N LEU A 234 18.77 3.28 -14.52
CA LEU A 234 19.03 4.60 -13.99
C LEU A 234 20.35 4.55 -13.21
N ASP A 235 21.24 5.51 -13.47
CA ASP A 235 22.49 5.62 -12.74
C ASP A 235 22.23 6.21 -11.34
N ALA A 236 22.92 5.68 -10.33
CA ALA A 236 22.84 6.23 -8.98
C ALA A 236 23.20 7.73 -8.98
N PRO A 237 22.49 8.58 -8.21
CA PRO A 237 21.58 8.25 -7.11
C PRO A 237 20.09 8.06 -7.51
N VAL A 238 19.75 8.10 -8.81
CA VAL A 238 18.36 8.13 -9.28
C VAL A 238 17.64 6.80 -8.97
N THR A 239 16.94 6.76 -7.84
CA THR A 239 16.19 5.60 -7.35
C THR A 239 14.84 6.05 -6.76
N PHE A 240 13.77 5.29 -7.02
CA PHE A 240 12.41 5.62 -6.59
C PHE A 240 11.90 4.71 -5.46
N THR A 241 12.77 4.33 -4.53
CA THR A 241 12.47 3.25 -3.58
C THR A 241 12.28 3.68 -2.12
N VAL A 242 12.89 4.77 -1.63
CA VAL A 242 12.98 5.00 -0.17
C VAL A 242 12.75 6.43 0.37
N PRO A 243 12.71 7.54 -0.41
CA PRO A 243 12.92 8.86 0.19
C PRO A 243 11.89 9.30 1.25
N PHE A 244 10.67 8.75 1.29
CA PHE A 244 9.62 9.13 2.25
C PHE A 244 9.38 8.13 3.40
N ASN A 245 9.89 6.90 3.30
CA ASN A 245 9.58 5.83 4.26
C ASN A 245 10.15 6.07 5.66
N THR A 246 11.17 6.93 5.77
CA THR A 246 11.80 7.29 7.05
C THR A 246 11.11 8.45 7.76
N LEU A 247 10.16 9.11 7.10
CA LEU A 247 9.40 10.21 7.69
C LEU A 247 8.18 9.67 8.42
N PRO A 248 7.92 10.06 9.68
CA PRO A 248 6.79 9.53 10.43
C PRO A 248 5.46 10.11 9.94
N ALA A 249 4.50 9.23 9.63
CA ALA A 249 3.08 9.59 9.56
C ALA A 249 2.54 9.91 10.96
N ARG A 250 1.56 10.79 11.04
CA ARG A 250 1.00 11.30 12.30
C ARG A 250 -0.39 10.77 12.59
N LEU A 251 -1.23 10.65 11.57
CA LEU A 251 -2.58 10.12 11.71
C LEU A 251 -2.59 8.60 11.60
N SER A 252 -1.70 8.01 10.79
CA SER A 252 -1.69 6.54 10.59
C SER A 252 -1.59 5.78 11.92
N SER A 253 -0.68 6.18 12.81
CA SER A 253 -0.55 5.59 14.15
C SER A 253 -1.79 5.82 15.02
N GLN A 254 -2.45 6.97 14.87
CA GLN A 254 -3.66 7.31 15.62
C GLN A 254 -4.86 6.45 15.18
N PHE A 255 -5.04 6.22 13.88
CA PHE A 255 -6.11 5.36 13.37
C PHE A 255 -6.01 3.94 13.90
N PHE A 256 -4.80 3.38 13.93
CA PHE A 256 -4.59 2.08 14.56
C PHE A 256 -5.02 2.07 16.04
N LEU A 257 -4.69 3.11 16.81
CA LEU A 257 -5.06 3.18 18.22
C LEU A 257 -6.57 3.34 18.43
N GLU A 258 -7.23 4.19 17.64
CA GLU A 258 -8.68 4.44 17.72
C GLU A 258 -9.51 3.20 17.36
N ASP A 259 -9.02 2.38 16.41
CA ASP A 259 -9.66 1.12 16.01
C ASP A 259 -9.23 -0.09 16.87
N GLY A 260 -8.63 0.16 18.05
CA GLY A 260 -8.32 -0.88 19.04
C GLY A 260 -7.18 -1.81 18.64
N TRP A 261 -6.24 -1.36 17.79
CA TRP A 261 -5.12 -2.19 17.37
C TRP A 261 -4.12 -2.49 18.48
N CYS A 262 -3.64 -3.73 18.52
CA CYS A 262 -2.55 -4.14 19.39
C CYS A 262 -1.25 -3.42 18.98
N PRO A 263 -0.54 -2.72 19.90
CA PRO A 263 0.72 -2.06 19.61
C PRO A 263 1.78 -2.97 18.95
N ARG A 264 1.83 -4.27 19.30
CA ARG A 264 2.72 -5.25 18.67
C ARG A 264 2.38 -5.45 17.19
N GLU A 265 1.10 -5.49 16.85
CA GLU A 265 0.65 -5.70 15.47
C GLU A 265 0.84 -4.44 14.63
N VAL A 266 0.61 -3.26 15.20
CA VAL A 266 0.97 -1.99 14.55
C VAL A 266 2.46 -1.98 14.20
N LYS A 267 3.33 -2.44 15.12
CA LYS A 267 4.75 -2.59 14.84
C LYS A 267 5.00 -3.61 13.72
N ILE A 268 4.39 -4.80 13.77
CA ILE A 268 4.55 -5.83 12.73
C ILE A 268 4.16 -5.29 11.35
N ILE A 269 3.02 -4.60 11.25
CA ILE A 269 2.55 -3.99 10.00
C ILE A 269 3.53 -2.93 9.54
N SER A 270 3.94 -2.04 10.44
CA SER A 270 4.91 -0.98 10.14
C SER A 270 6.24 -1.53 9.63
N ASP A 271 6.74 -2.61 10.22
CA ASP A 271 7.95 -3.29 9.77
C ASP A 271 7.73 -3.97 8.41
N LEU A 272 6.58 -4.65 8.22
CA LEU A 272 6.26 -5.40 7.01
C LEU A 272 6.12 -4.50 5.78
N VAL A 273 5.54 -3.31 5.96
CA VAL A 273 5.37 -2.33 4.88
C VAL A 273 6.54 -1.37 4.78
N GLU A 274 7.59 -1.57 5.58
CA GLU A 274 8.83 -0.79 5.58
C GLU A 274 8.60 0.74 5.56
N GLY A 275 7.57 1.21 6.29
CA GLY A 275 7.21 2.63 6.36
C GLY A 275 6.48 3.20 5.13
N ASP A 276 5.95 2.37 4.23
CA ASP A 276 5.08 2.83 3.14
C ASP A 276 3.77 3.43 3.68
N HIS A 277 3.63 4.75 3.52
CA HIS A 277 2.49 5.52 4.05
C HIS A 277 1.16 5.15 3.42
N CYS A 278 1.14 4.71 2.15
CA CYS A 278 -0.09 4.29 1.49
C CYS A 278 -0.55 2.95 2.03
N ALA A 279 0.39 2.01 2.21
CA ALA A 279 0.11 0.69 2.77
C ALA A 279 -0.31 0.79 4.24
N LEU A 280 0.35 1.63 5.05
CA LEU A 280 -0.03 1.89 6.44
C LEU A 280 -1.47 2.39 6.55
N LEU A 281 -1.83 3.41 5.76
CA LEU A 281 -3.19 3.98 5.77
C LEU A 281 -4.24 2.99 5.26
N LEU A 282 -3.87 2.07 4.37
CA LEU A 282 -4.75 0.98 3.93
C LEU A 282 -4.92 -0.09 5.03
N CYS A 283 -3.84 -0.49 5.68
CA CYS A 283 -3.86 -1.47 6.77
C CYS A 283 -4.66 -0.97 7.97
N ALA A 284 -4.60 0.32 8.27
CA ALA A 284 -5.39 0.92 9.34
C ALA A 284 -6.91 0.87 9.06
N GLN A 285 -7.34 0.68 7.81
CA GLN A 285 -8.74 0.45 7.45
C GLN A 285 -9.20 -1.00 7.62
N LEU A 286 -8.34 -1.92 8.04
CA LEU A 286 -8.76 -3.31 8.21
C LEU A 286 -9.63 -3.42 9.47
N ASP A 287 -10.74 -4.15 9.34
CA ASP A 287 -11.67 -4.30 10.45
C ASP A 287 -11.10 -5.24 11.48
N ARG A 288 -10.84 -4.69 12.67
CA ARG A 288 -10.35 -5.40 13.82
C ARG A 288 -11.52 -5.82 14.71
N HIS A 289 -12.42 -6.62 14.15
CA HIS A 289 -13.52 -7.23 14.91
C HIS A 289 -12.95 -8.28 15.87
N HIS A 290 -12.51 -7.85 17.05
CA HIS A 290 -12.22 -8.75 18.16
C HIS A 290 -12.51 -8.07 19.51
N ASN A 291 -12.82 -8.88 20.52
CA ASN A 291 -13.17 -8.41 21.86
C ASN A 291 -11.99 -8.49 22.85
N LEU A 292 -10.76 -8.60 22.37
CA LEU A 292 -9.59 -8.74 23.24
C LEU A 292 -9.08 -7.37 23.70
N ASP A 293 -8.78 -7.25 25.00
CA ASP A 293 -8.17 -6.06 25.59
C ASP A 293 -6.66 -6.03 25.34
N HIS A 294 -6.21 -5.09 24.51
CA HIS A 294 -4.80 -4.88 24.21
C HIS A 294 -4.13 -3.76 25.03
N SER A 295 -4.79 -3.24 26.06
CA SER A 295 -4.28 -2.13 26.89
C SER A 295 -2.92 -2.39 27.54
N LYS A 296 -2.58 -3.66 27.81
CA LYS A 296 -1.30 -4.08 28.42
C LYS A 296 -0.22 -4.44 27.39
N CYS A 297 -0.53 -4.42 26.11
CA CYS A 297 0.40 -4.80 25.04
C CYS A 297 1.39 -3.67 24.75
N ASN A 298 2.55 -4.02 24.19
CA ASN A 298 3.56 -3.06 23.74
C ASN A 298 4.11 -3.47 22.36
N ALA A 299 4.95 -2.61 21.76
CA ALA A 299 5.50 -2.86 20.44
C ALA A 299 6.31 -4.17 20.35
N GLY A 300 6.89 -4.64 21.45
CA GLY A 300 7.66 -5.88 21.53
C GLY A 300 6.82 -7.12 21.80
N LYS A 301 5.62 -7.02 22.39
CA LYS A 301 4.84 -8.17 22.85
C LYS A 301 3.34 -7.89 22.90
N CYS A 302 2.54 -8.83 22.38
CA CYS A 302 1.11 -8.86 22.60
C CYS A 302 0.82 -9.70 23.85
N GLU A 303 0.39 -9.06 24.94
CA GLU A 303 -0.01 -9.72 26.19
C GLU A 303 -1.38 -10.42 26.07
N ALA A 304 -2.30 -9.87 25.27
CA ALA A 304 -3.65 -10.42 25.13
C ALA A 304 -3.69 -11.82 24.51
N TYR A 305 -2.71 -12.16 23.66
CA TYR A 305 -2.56 -13.48 23.07
C TYR A 305 -1.64 -14.41 23.88
N GLN A 306 -1.09 -13.95 25.00
CA GLN A 306 -0.33 -14.85 25.88
C GLN A 306 -1.28 -15.66 26.73
N VAL A 307 -0.94 -16.93 26.87
CA VAL A 307 -1.60 -17.84 27.79
C VAL A 307 -0.68 -18.07 28.97
N ASP A 308 -1.22 -17.97 30.18
CA ASP A 308 -0.56 -18.40 31.40
C ASP A 308 -0.84 -19.89 31.62
N PRO A 309 0.17 -20.78 31.49
CA PRO A 309 -0.03 -22.22 31.63
C PRO A 309 -0.67 -22.64 32.94
N ASP A 310 -0.42 -21.89 34.03
CA ASP A 310 -0.88 -22.27 35.37
C ASP A 310 -2.37 -21.98 35.59
N THR A 311 -2.92 -21.00 34.85
CA THR A 311 -4.32 -20.57 34.98
C THR A 311 -5.18 -20.92 33.77
N TYR A 312 -4.56 -21.38 32.69
CA TYR A 312 -5.26 -21.73 31.47
C TYR A 312 -6.23 -22.89 31.66
N ARG A 313 -7.42 -22.75 31.10
CA ARG A 313 -8.41 -23.83 31.03
C ARG A 313 -8.98 -23.89 29.63
N THR A 314 -8.93 -25.07 29.03
CA THR A 314 -9.52 -25.30 27.72
C THR A 314 -11.02 -25.03 27.77
N GLN A 315 -11.50 -24.22 26.83
CA GLN A 315 -12.88 -23.84 26.71
C GLN A 315 -13.66 -24.88 25.92
N HIS A 316 -14.80 -25.28 26.46
CA HIS A 316 -15.80 -26.07 25.75
C HIS A 316 -16.87 -25.16 25.11
N HIS A 317 -17.67 -25.72 24.21
CA HIS A 317 -18.87 -25.04 23.72
C HIS A 317 -19.83 -24.75 24.88
N GLN A 318 -20.62 -23.67 24.81
CA GLN A 318 -21.52 -23.27 25.90
C GLN A 318 -22.52 -24.37 26.28
N ASP A 319 -22.99 -25.13 25.29
CA ASP A 319 -23.94 -26.25 25.47
C ASP A 319 -23.24 -27.60 25.76
N CYS A 320 -21.94 -27.60 26.07
CA CYS A 320 -21.20 -28.83 26.34
C CYS A 320 -21.41 -29.27 27.80
N HIS A 321 -21.91 -30.51 27.98
CA HIS A 321 -22.11 -31.12 29.28
C HIS A 321 -20.97 -32.06 29.71
N GLY A 322 -19.77 -31.83 29.17
CA GLY A 322 -18.60 -32.70 29.31
C GLY A 322 -18.43 -33.58 28.09
N CYS A 323 -17.27 -33.48 27.43
CA CYS A 323 -16.94 -34.29 26.26
C CYS A 323 -15.47 -34.68 26.27
N ASP A 324 -15.15 -35.73 25.51
CA ASP A 324 -13.76 -36.16 25.33
C ASP A 324 -12.95 -35.14 24.51
N PHE A 325 -11.64 -35.25 24.65
CA PHE A 325 -10.67 -34.59 23.80
C PHE A 325 -10.27 -35.53 22.67
N LEU A 326 -10.23 -34.99 21.44
CA LEU A 326 -9.84 -35.74 20.25
C LEU A 326 -8.53 -35.17 19.72
N GLY A 327 -7.50 -36.00 19.73
CA GLY A 327 -6.20 -35.76 19.08
C GLY A 327 -6.01 -36.69 17.89
N PHE A 328 -4.82 -36.63 17.28
CA PHE A 328 -4.44 -37.58 16.25
C PHE A 328 -3.63 -38.72 16.85
N ASP A 329 -4.00 -39.96 16.51
CA ASP A 329 -3.25 -41.14 16.96
C ASP A 329 -1.78 -41.10 16.48
N GLY A 330 -0.84 -41.35 17.40
CA GLY A 330 0.59 -41.43 17.09
C GLY A 330 1.32 -40.08 17.06
N PHE A 331 0.73 -39.02 17.60
CA PHE A 331 1.36 -37.69 17.71
C PHE A 331 2.13 -37.48 19.01
N ASP A 332 1.73 -38.13 20.09
CA ASP A 332 2.38 -38.04 21.40
C ASP A 332 3.53 -39.06 21.56
N SER A 333 4.07 -39.56 20.44
CA SER A 333 5.28 -40.40 20.43
C SER A 333 6.49 -39.56 20.87
N GLU A 334 7.22 -40.02 21.88
CA GLU A 334 8.49 -39.41 22.32
C GLU A 334 9.55 -39.34 21.21
N ASP A 335 9.37 -40.07 20.10
CA ASP A 335 10.17 -39.98 18.89
C ASP A 335 9.43 -39.17 17.80
N PRO A 336 9.82 -37.90 17.55
CA PRO A 336 9.21 -37.03 16.53
C PRO A 336 9.36 -37.59 15.12
N ALA A 337 10.40 -38.37 14.83
CA ALA A 337 10.64 -38.94 13.51
C ALA A 337 9.65 -40.07 13.17
N ARG A 338 8.93 -40.60 14.17
CA ARG A 338 7.90 -41.64 14.02
C ARG A 338 6.48 -41.09 14.15
N SER A 339 6.32 -39.77 14.27
CA SER A 339 5.01 -39.16 14.24
C SER A 339 4.36 -39.37 12.88
N LYS A 340 3.10 -39.79 12.88
CA LYS A 340 2.28 -39.93 11.68
C LYS A 340 2.13 -38.61 10.92
N LEU A 341 2.35 -37.46 11.58
CA LEU A 341 2.48 -36.15 10.94
C LEU A 341 3.69 -36.11 10.01
N VAL A 342 4.85 -36.49 10.55
CA VAL A 342 6.13 -36.45 9.86
C VAL A 342 6.10 -37.45 8.73
N GLU A 343 5.53 -38.64 8.92
CA GLU A 343 5.25 -39.58 7.83
C GLU A 343 4.37 -38.93 6.75
N THR A 344 3.22 -38.35 7.11
CA THR A 344 2.30 -37.73 6.13
C THR A 344 2.91 -36.52 5.40
N ILE A 345 3.74 -35.71 6.07
CA ILE A 345 4.40 -34.53 5.50
C ILE A 345 5.66 -34.92 4.71
N MET A 346 6.42 -35.93 5.16
CA MET A 346 7.75 -36.28 4.64
C MET A 346 7.77 -37.48 3.69
N CYS A 347 6.71 -38.30 3.59
CA CYS A 347 6.71 -39.51 2.77
C CYS A 347 6.88 -39.29 1.25
N ASP A 348 6.89 -38.06 0.76
CA ASP A 348 7.07 -37.78 -0.68
C ASP A 348 8.35 -36.98 -1.00
N GLN A 349 9.46 -37.29 -0.34
CA GLN A 349 10.79 -36.76 -0.73
C GLN A 349 11.30 -37.33 -2.07
N SER A 350 10.75 -38.47 -2.53
CA SER A 350 11.18 -39.13 -3.78
C SER A 350 10.63 -38.45 -5.05
N ARG A 351 9.65 -37.56 -4.93
CA ARG A 351 9.03 -36.84 -6.05
C ARG A 351 9.25 -35.33 -5.92
N LEU A 352 10.50 -34.89 -6.04
CA LEU A 352 10.89 -33.47 -6.11
C LEU A 352 10.14 -32.64 -7.18
N SER A 353 9.39 -33.28 -8.08
CA SER A 353 8.66 -32.65 -9.18
C SER A 353 7.14 -32.51 -8.97
N SER A 354 6.57 -33.04 -7.89
CA SER A 354 5.12 -32.94 -7.60
C SER A 354 4.84 -31.99 -6.43
N PRO A 355 3.74 -31.22 -6.45
CA PRO A 355 3.39 -30.35 -5.33
C PRO A 355 3.13 -31.19 -4.08
N ARG A 356 3.81 -30.85 -2.97
CA ARG A 356 3.65 -31.52 -1.68
C ARG A 356 2.18 -31.47 -1.23
N PRO A 357 1.59 -32.60 -0.77
CA PRO A 357 0.26 -32.56 -0.19
C PRO A 357 0.26 -31.75 1.11
N THR A 358 -0.81 -30.99 1.33
CA THR A 358 -1.08 -30.29 2.59
C THR A 358 -1.78 -31.27 3.55
N PRO A 359 -1.26 -31.49 4.77
CA PRO A 359 -1.95 -32.30 5.76
C PRO A 359 -3.23 -31.57 6.20
N MET A 360 -4.38 -32.23 6.09
CA MET A 360 -5.66 -31.69 6.53
C MET A 360 -6.30 -32.58 7.60
N ALA A 361 -6.88 -31.94 8.61
CA ALA A 361 -7.70 -32.60 9.61
C ALA A 361 -9.08 -32.89 9.02
N ALA A 362 -9.47 -34.16 8.94
CA ALA A 362 -10.80 -34.60 8.56
C ALA A 362 -11.54 -35.09 9.81
N TYR A 363 -12.68 -34.50 10.11
CA TYR A 363 -13.54 -34.90 11.23
C TYR A 363 -14.82 -35.55 10.70
N HIS A 364 -15.07 -36.81 11.09
CA HIS A 364 -16.27 -37.56 10.70
C HIS A 364 -16.70 -38.50 11.83
N GLU A 365 -17.98 -38.48 12.21
CA GLU A 365 -18.58 -39.39 13.22
C GLU A 365 -17.75 -39.50 14.52
N GLY A 366 -17.30 -38.37 15.05
CA GLY A 366 -16.54 -38.36 16.31
C GLY A 366 -15.08 -38.81 16.20
N GLN A 367 -14.56 -39.01 14.98
CA GLN A 367 -13.17 -39.38 14.74
C GLN A 367 -12.43 -38.29 13.97
N LEU A 368 -11.19 -38.03 14.37
CA LEU A 368 -10.28 -37.11 13.71
C LEU A 368 -9.20 -37.90 12.96
N ARG A 369 -8.99 -37.59 11.68
CA ARG A 369 -7.99 -38.26 10.83
C ARG A 369 -7.18 -37.23 10.07
N LEU A 370 -5.89 -37.51 9.87
CA LEU A 370 -5.07 -36.74 8.94
C LEU A 370 -5.20 -37.31 7.54
N VAL A 371 -5.47 -36.43 6.60
CA VAL A 371 -5.58 -36.76 5.20
C VAL A 371 -4.62 -35.86 4.42
N PRO A 372 -3.72 -36.42 3.59
CA PRO A 372 -2.92 -35.62 2.67
C PRO A 372 -3.81 -35.12 1.53
N VAL A 373 -3.91 -33.80 1.37
CA VAL A 373 -4.74 -33.19 0.33
C VAL A 373 -3.88 -32.28 -0.54
N SER A 374 -3.93 -32.45 -1.86
CA SER A 374 -3.27 -31.52 -2.77
C SER A 374 -4.04 -30.21 -2.88
N VAL A 375 -3.34 -29.10 -3.14
CA VAL A 375 -3.98 -27.79 -3.36
C VAL A 375 -5.07 -27.84 -4.44
N ARG A 376 -4.89 -28.67 -5.48
CA ARG A 376 -5.91 -28.87 -6.52
C ARG A 376 -7.19 -29.53 -6.01
N GLN A 377 -7.09 -30.43 -5.03
CA GLN A 377 -8.24 -31.07 -4.40
C GLN A 377 -8.95 -30.16 -3.39
N LEU A 378 -8.29 -29.10 -2.90
CA LEU A 378 -8.93 -28.08 -2.05
C LEU A 378 -9.70 -27.04 -2.84
N PHE A 379 -9.45 -26.91 -4.15
CA PHE A 379 -10.14 -25.94 -4.98
C PHE A 379 -11.64 -26.21 -5.03
N GLY A 380 -12.44 -25.24 -4.56
CA GLY A 380 -13.91 -25.32 -4.54
C GLY A 380 -14.50 -26.13 -3.39
N HIS A 381 -13.67 -26.64 -2.46
CA HIS A 381 -14.15 -27.29 -1.25
C HIS A 381 -14.00 -26.35 -0.06
N PRO A 382 -15.05 -26.20 0.78
CA PRO A 382 -14.95 -25.36 1.96
C PRO A 382 -14.09 -26.06 3.02
N PHE A 383 -13.26 -25.27 3.69
CA PHE A 383 -12.42 -25.71 4.79
C PHE A 383 -12.31 -24.59 5.81
N VAL A 384 -11.99 -24.95 7.05
CA VAL A 384 -11.72 -23.96 8.10
C VAL A 384 -10.24 -24.00 8.42
N ALA A 385 -9.59 -22.84 8.34
CA ALA A 385 -8.27 -22.63 8.90
C ALA A 385 -8.42 -22.09 10.31
N ILE A 386 -7.76 -22.73 11.28
CA ILE A 386 -7.67 -22.25 12.65
C ILE A 386 -6.23 -21.77 12.92
N SER A 387 -6.12 -20.58 13.48
CA SER A 387 -4.87 -19.96 13.93
C SER A 387 -5.11 -19.41 15.34
N HIS A 388 -4.11 -19.44 16.22
CA HIS A 388 -4.22 -19.01 17.63
C HIS A 388 -5.03 -19.92 18.58
N VAL A 389 -5.01 -21.24 18.33
CA VAL A 389 -5.67 -22.29 19.12
C VAL A 389 -5.65 -22.03 20.63
N TRP A 390 -4.49 -21.68 21.20
CA TRP A 390 -4.34 -21.40 22.62
C TRP A 390 -5.08 -20.13 23.08
N ALA A 391 -4.84 -19.01 22.42
CA ALA A 391 -5.44 -17.75 22.81
C ALA A 391 -6.96 -17.70 22.56
N ASP A 392 -7.45 -18.49 21.60
CA ASP A 392 -8.88 -18.72 21.36
C ASP A 392 -9.52 -19.66 22.40
N GLY A 393 -8.77 -20.09 23.41
CA GLY A 393 -9.24 -20.98 24.47
C GLY A 393 -9.37 -22.44 24.06
N LEU A 394 -8.91 -22.83 22.86
CA LEU A 394 -9.04 -24.19 22.34
C LEU A 394 -7.83 -25.08 22.64
N GLY A 395 -6.71 -24.50 23.09
CA GLY A 395 -5.48 -25.23 23.43
C GLY A 395 -5.69 -26.23 24.57
N ASN A 396 -4.72 -27.11 24.77
CA ASN A 396 -4.77 -28.14 25.79
C ASN A 396 -3.35 -28.37 26.36
N ALA A 397 -3.20 -28.16 27.66
CA ALA A 397 -1.91 -28.25 28.38
C ALA A 397 -1.36 -29.67 28.43
N ASP A 398 -2.23 -30.68 28.37
CA ASP A 398 -1.89 -32.06 28.66
C ASP A 398 -1.67 -32.89 27.38
N ALA A 399 -2.21 -32.46 26.22
CA ALA A 399 -2.12 -33.20 24.97
C ALA A 399 -2.37 -32.34 23.71
N ASN A 400 -1.92 -32.81 22.55
CA ASN A 400 -2.25 -32.21 21.24
C ASN A 400 -3.68 -32.59 20.77
N ALA A 401 -4.69 -32.20 21.56
CA ALA A 401 -6.08 -32.59 21.35
C ALA A 401 -7.07 -31.44 21.62
N LEU A 402 -8.16 -31.39 20.86
CA LEU A 402 -9.22 -30.39 21.01
C LEU A 402 -10.50 -31.03 21.59
N PRO A 403 -11.33 -30.29 22.35
CA PRO A 403 -12.62 -30.80 22.80
C PRO A 403 -13.53 -31.19 21.61
N ARG A 404 -14.18 -32.35 21.69
CA ARG A 404 -15.11 -32.83 20.65
C ARG A 404 -16.16 -31.78 20.29
N CYS A 405 -16.76 -31.12 21.29
CA CYS A 405 -17.77 -30.09 21.07
C CYS A 405 -17.26 -28.89 20.24
N GLN A 406 -15.96 -28.57 20.33
CA GLN A 406 -15.35 -27.49 19.56
C GLN A 406 -15.07 -27.92 18.12
N LEU A 407 -14.64 -29.16 17.90
CA LEU A 407 -14.46 -29.75 16.58
C LEU A 407 -15.77 -29.83 15.80
N GLU A 408 -16.85 -30.27 16.46
CA GLU A 408 -18.20 -30.30 15.88
C GLU A 408 -18.67 -28.89 15.47
N ARG A 409 -18.47 -27.90 16.35
CA ARG A 409 -18.77 -26.49 16.06
C ARG A 409 -17.97 -25.97 14.85
N ILE A 410 -16.67 -26.26 14.78
CA ILE A 410 -15.81 -25.86 13.66
C ILE A 410 -16.27 -26.52 12.36
N GLN A 411 -16.64 -27.81 12.40
CA GLN A 411 -17.11 -28.56 11.24
C GLN A 411 -18.44 -28.01 10.69
N ILE A 412 -19.35 -27.54 11.56
CA ILE A 412 -20.59 -26.88 11.14
C ILE A 412 -20.27 -25.59 10.37
N ARG A 413 -19.37 -24.75 10.90
CA ARG A 413 -18.93 -23.51 10.23
C ARG A 413 -18.24 -23.73 8.89
N ALA A 414 -17.72 -24.93 8.63
CA ALA A 414 -17.14 -25.29 7.34
C ALA A 414 -18.19 -25.61 6.27
N LYS A 415 -19.48 -25.76 6.62
CA LYS A 415 -20.57 -26.10 5.71
C LYS A 415 -21.46 -24.91 5.34
N ASP A 416 -21.38 -23.83 6.12
CA ASP A 416 -22.00 -22.53 5.86
C ASP A 416 -21.12 -21.70 4.92
#